data_AF-A0A0S7ZG05-F1
#
_entry.id   AF-A0A0S7ZG05-F1
#
_cell.length_a   1.000
_cell.length_b   1.000
_cell.length_c   1.000
_cell.angle_alpha   90.00
_cell.angle_beta   90.00
_cell.angle_gamma   90.00
#
_symmetry.space_group_name_H-M   'P 1'
#
loop_
_entity.id
_entity.type
_entity.pdbx_description
1 polymer ?
#
loop_
_entity_poly.entity_id
_entity_poly.type
_entity_poly.pdbx_seq_one_letter_code
_entity_poly.pdbx_strand_id
1 'polypeptide(L)'
;MAGYAVWTALIPVGGALFLLPVGYFVWLYLMYRRPPVRGRALVAEYEAPPEIGPAEAGYLLDGRLRARALAATLIDLMLRGIIRIEVEDSRVRRLQLAGRPEEAGLEPYEMVLLSDLFTDGPSVDAVSAARRIRSGERRLKDSVRSWLDHQGYLGARDWSRPIIAVSAAVGALITAMGLWSTAGFAAAVVQLTVSVALIEYFYIAATWRPILSRRGQEAVWHLLGYRRYLEAVESGRIRWTEERDAAGLHRLSPYAVMYGITPVWATRLQQVTEALIGDIV
;
A
#
# COMPACT_ATOMS: atom_id res chain seq x y z
N MET A 1 39.30 2.15 -49.59
CA MET A 1 38.46 1.07 -49.00
C MET A 1 38.66 0.86 -47.50
N ALA A 2 39.69 1.42 -46.84
CA ALA A 2 39.91 1.23 -45.40
C ALA A 2 38.91 1.93 -44.46
N GLY A 3 38.18 2.95 -44.94
CA GLY A 3 37.24 3.70 -44.10
C GLY A 3 35.98 2.93 -43.70
N TYR A 4 35.42 2.10 -44.59
CA TYR A 4 34.14 1.41 -44.35
C TYR A 4 34.23 0.27 -43.32
N ALA A 5 35.40 -0.36 -43.16
CA ALA A 5 35.61 -1.45 -42.21
C ALA A 5 35.60 -0.98 -40.74
N VAL A 6 35.96 0.28 -40.48
CA VAL A 6 35.93 0.87 -39.13
C VAL A 6 34.49 1.16 -38.70
N TRP A 7 33.65 1.60 -39.63
CA TRP A 7 32.23 1.89 -39.36
C TRP A 7 31.40 0.64 -39.06
N THR A 8 31.68 -0.50 -39.70
CA THR A 8 30.94 -1.76 -39.44
C THR A 8 31.32 -2.41 -38.11
N ALA A 9 32.55 -2.21 -37.63
CA ALA A 9 33.02 -2.75 -36.36
C ALA A 9 32.51 -1.97 -35.12
N LEU A 10 32.15 -0.69 -35.28
CA LEU A 10 31.65 0.16 -34.19
C LEU A 10 30.16 -0.04 -33.87
N ILE A 11 29.37 -0.49 -34.85
CA ILE A 11 27.92 -0.77 -34.68
C ILE A 11 27.63 -1.83 -33.59
N PRO A 12 28.32 -2.99 -33.53
CA PRO A 12 28.07 -3.98 -32.49
C PRO A 12 28.50 -3.51 -31.08
N VAL A 13 29.53 -2.65 -30.99
CA VAL A 13 29.99 -2.08 -29.71
C VAL A 13 28.95 -1.12 -29.13
N GLY A 14 28.29 -0.32 -29.98
CA GLY A 14 27.17 0.54 -29.57
C GLY A 14 25.95 -0.26 -29.07
N GLY A 15 25.65 -1.41 -29.70
CA GLY A 15 24.57 -2.30 -29.28
C GLY A 15 24.83 -2.99 -27.93
N ALA A 16 26.06 -3.41 -27.66
CA ALA A 16 26.44 -3.99 -26.37
C ALA A 16 26.37 -2.96 -25.23
N LEU A 17 26.73 -1.70 -25.50
CA LEU A 17 26.57 -0.60 -24.53
C LEU A 17 25.10 -0.29 -24.23
N PHE A 18 24.18 -0.56 -25.16
CA PHE A 18 22.73 -0.35 -25.00
C PHE A 18 22.10 -1.36 -24.02
N LEU A 19 22.62 -2.58 -23.96
CA LEU A 19 22.09 -3.64 -23.10
C LEU A 19 22.55 -3.52 -21.64
N LEU A 20 23.64 -2.81 -21.35
CA LEU A 20 24.15 -2.65 -19.99
C LEU A 20 23.22 -1.83 -19.07
N PRO A 21 22.69 -0.66 -19.49
CA PRO A 21 21.67 0.05 -18.73
C PRO A 21 20.43 -0.82 -18.57
N VAL A 22 19.92 -1.41 -19.65
CA VAL A 22 18.71 -2.25 -19.59
C VAL A 22 18.91 -3.44 -18.66
N GLY A 23 20.05 -4.11 -18.70
CA GLY A 23 20.39 -5.23 -17.82
C GLY A 23 20.57 -4.80 -16.35
N TYR A 24 21.25 -3.68 -16.10
CA TYR A 24 21.37 -3.08 -14.76
C TYR A 24 20.02 -2.64 -14.22
N PHE A 25 19.15 -2.08 -15.06
CA PHE A 25 17.78 -1.67 -14.71
C PHE A 25 16.86 -2.86 -14.48
N VAL A 26 16.94 -3.91 -15.29
CA VAL A 26 16.23 -5.18 -15.05
C VAL A 26 16.71 -5.81 -13.75
N TRP A 27 18.02 -5.78 -13.47
CA TRP A 27 18.58 -6.26 -12.22
C TRP A 27 18.08 -5.47 -11.01
N LEU A 28 18.05 -4.13 -11.06
CA LEU A 28 17.48 -3.26 -10.02
C LEU A 28 15.98 -3.50 -9.85
N TYR A 29 15.22 -3.61 -10.93
CA TYR A 29 13.79 -3.91 -10.90
C TYR A 29 13.52 -5.25 -10.23
N LEU A 30 14.28 -6.28 -10.61
CA LEU A 30 14.21 -7.62 -10.01
C LEU A 30 14.72 -7.65 -8.57
N MET A 31 15.54 -6.68 -8.14
CA MET A 31 15.99 -6.55 -6.75
C MET A 31 14.95 -5.82 -5.90
N TYR A 32 14.31 -4.77 -6.43
CA TYR A 32 13.28 -3.98 -5.76
C TYR A 32 11.93 -4.71 -5.64
N ARG A 33 11.61 -5.61 -6.59
CA ARG A 33 10.42 -6.48 -6.53
C ARG A 33 10.59 -7.73 -5.67
N ARG A 34 11.76 -7.99 -5.08
CA ARG A 34 11.94 -9.25 -4.35
C ARG A 34 10.99 -9.29 -3.15
N PRO A 35 10.19 -10.35 -3.00
CA PRO A 35 9.29 -10.47 -1.87
C PRO A 35 10.09 -10.44 -0.57
N PRO A 36 9.50 -9.86 0.49
CA PRO A 36 10.18 -9.46 1.72
C PRO A 36 10.88 -10.60 2.47
N VAL A 37 10.56 -11.87 2.21
CA VAL A 37 11.18 -12.99 2.92
C VAL A 37 11.49 -14.13 1.94
N ARG A 38 12.78 -14.38 1.70
CA ARG A 38 13.22 -15.56 0.96
C ARG A 38 13.09 -16.80 1.84
N GLY A 39 12.52 -17.87 1.28
CA GLY A 39 12.64 -19.23 1.82
C GLY A 39 11.62 -19.64 2.89
N ARG A 40 10.59 -18.84 3.17
CA ARG A 40 9.46 -19.27 4.02
C ARG A 40 8.23 -19.54 3.16
N ALA A 41 7.56 -20.66 3.41
CA ALA A 41 6.22 -20.89 2.86
C ALA A 41 5.25 -19.91 3.52
N LEU A 42 4.35 -19.32 2.74
CA LEU A 42 3.31 -18.45 3.27
C LEU A 42 2.25 -19.32 3.97
N VAL A 43 2.31 -19.35 5.30
CA VAL A 43 1.33 -20.06 6.14
C VAL A 43 0.10 -19.17 6.33
N ALA A 44 -1.08 -19.79 6.45
CA ALA A 44 -2.30 -19.06 6.77
C ALA A 44 -2.27 -18.64 8.24
N GLU A 45 -2.42 -17.35 8.51
CA GLU A 45 -2.47 -16.80 9.87
C GLU A 45 -3.93 -16.57 10.26
N TYR A 46 -4.33 -16.93 11.48
CA TYR A 46 -5.74 -16.80 11.91
C TYR A 46 -6.12 -15.37 12.29
N GLU A 47 -5.15 -14.57 12.72
CA GLU A 47 -5.37 -13.22 13.25
C GLU A 47 -4.52 -12.18 12.52
N ALA A 48 -5.02 -10.95 12.47
CA ALA A 48 -4.22 -9.81 12.06
C ALA A 48 -3.11 -9.53 13.10
N PRO A 49 -1.98 -8.94 12.70
CA PRO A 49 -0.99 -8.47 13.66
C PRO A 49 -1.65 -7.52 14.68
N PRO A 50 -1.50 -7.75 16.00
CA PRO A 50 -2.28 -7.04 17.03
C PRO A 50 -2.00 -5.54 17.09
N GLU A 51 -0.83 -5.13 16.62
CA GLU A 51 -0.39 -3.73 16.67
C GLU A 51 -0.73 -2.94 15.40
N ILE A 52 -1.27 -3.57 14.33
CA ILE A 52 -1.39 -2.92 13.02
C ILE A 52 -2.85 -2.83 12.62
N GLY A 53 -3.41 -1.62 12.65
CA GLY A 53 -4.77 -1.37 12.22
C GLY A 53 -4.98 -1.52 10.70
N PRO A 54 -6.25 -1.45 10.22
CA PRO A 54 -6.56 -1.64 8.80
C PRO A 54 -5.95 -0.59 7.86
N ALA A 55 -5.80 0.65 8.32
CA ALA A 55 -5.23 1.74 7.52
C ALA A 55 -3.74 1.51 7.27
N GLU A 56 -3.04 1.13 8.33
CA GLU A 56 -1.60 0.86 8.36
C GLU A 56 -1.29 -0.42 7.61
N ALA A 57 -2.10 -1.47 7.78
CA ALA A 57 -2.02 -2.69 7.00
C ALA A 57 -2.16 -2.39 5.49
N GLY A 58 -3.18 -1.61 5.11
CA GLY A 58 -3.36 -1.17 3.73
C GLY A 58 -2.16 -0.37 3.21
N TYR A 59 -1.60 0.52 4.03
CA TYR A 59 -0.42 1.31 3.68
C TYR A 59 0.83 0.45 3.52
N LEU A 60 1.09 -0.51 4.42
CA LEU A 60 2.24 -1.42 4.36
C LEU A 60 2.19 -2.32 3.11
N LEU A 61 1.00 -2.75 2.72
CA LEU A 61 0.79 -3.63 1.56
C LEU A 61 0.92 -2.91 0.22
N ASP A 62 0.28 -1.74 0.10
CA ASP A 62 0.09 -1.04 -1.18
C ASP A 62 0.91 0.27 -1.30
N GLY A 63 1.48 0.77 -0.21
CA GLY A 63 2.12 2.08 -0.15
C GLY A 63 1.20 3.28 -0.29
N ARG A 64 -0.10 3.02 -0.28
CA ARG A 64 -1.17 4.00 -0.49
C ARG A 64 -2.30 3.72 0.48
N LEU A 65 -2.88 4.77 1.01
CA LEU A 65 -4.06 4.68 1.85
C LEU A 65 -5.31 4.66 0.95
N ARG A 66 -5.70 3.47 0.50
CA ARG A 66 -6.86 3.31 -0.38
C ARG A 66 -8.17 3.54 0.38
N ALA A 67 -9.22 3.96 -0.32
CA ALA A 67 -10.56 4.17 0.25
C ALA A 67 -11.09 2.95 1.03
N ARG A 68 -10.83 1.73 0.55
CA ARG A 68 -11.20 0.47 1.24
C ARG A 68 -10.52 0.29 2.61
N ALA A 69 -9.27 0.75 2.75
CA ALA A 69 -8.54 0.68 4.01
C ALA A 69 -9.12 1.70 5.02
N LEU A 70 -9.52 2.88 4.53
CA LEU A 70 -10.22 3.87 5.35
C LEU A 70 -11.61 3.40 5.78
N ALA A 71 -12.37 2.80 4.86
CA ALA A 71 -13.66 2.20 5.19
C ALA A 71 -13.50 1.09 6.25
N ALA A 72 -12.47 0.24 6.12
CA ALA A 72 -12.14 -0.75 7.13
C ALA A 72 -11.82 -0.12 8.48
N THR A 73 -11.03 0.96 8.53
CA THR A 73 -10.77 1.70 9.77
C THR A 73 -12.04 2.28 10.38
N LEU A 74 -12.98 2.80 9.58
CA LEU A 74 -14.26 3.27 10.12
C LEU A 74 -15.08 2.13 10.72
N ILE A 75 -15.09 0.96 10.09
CA ILE A 75 -15.75 -0.23 10.64
C ILE A 75 -15.06 -0.67 11.94
N ASP A 76 -13.74 -0.64 12.00
CA ASP A 76 -12.98 -0.94 13.21
C ASP A 76 -13.34 0.01 14.36
N LEU A 77 -13.35 1.33 14.10
CA LEU A 77 -13.78 2.35 15.06
C LEU A 77 -15.24 2.18 15.50
N MET A 78 -16.12 1.70 14.59
CA MET A 78 -17.51 1.39 14.92
C MET A 78 -17.61 0.19 15.86
N LEU A 79 -16.85 -0.87 15.60
CA LEU A 79 -16.81 -2.07 16.45
C LEU A 79 -16.19 -1.77 17.83
N ARG A 80 -15.25 -0.81 17.89
CA ARG A 80 -14.71 -0.27 19.15
C ARG A 80 -15.69 0.67 19.88
N GLY A 81 -16.88 0.93 19.32
CA GLY A 81 -17.91 1.78 19.94
C GLY A 81 -17.61 3.28 19.88
N ILE A 82 -16.64 3.71 19.07
CA ILE A 82 -16.18 5.10 19.00
C ILE A 82 -17.11 5.91 18.09
N ILE A 83 -17.55 5.28 16.99
CA ILE A 83 -18.52 5.85 16.05
C ILE A 83 -19.72 4.93 15.87
N ARG A 84 -20.85 5.51 15.49
CA ARG A 84 -22.05 4.80 15.06
C ARG A 84 -22.32 5.14 13.59
N ILE A 85 -22.57 4.12 12.78
CA ILE A 85 -22.89 4.26 11.37
C ILE A 85 -24.37 3.96 11.19
N GLU A 86 -25.13 4.93 10.69
CA GLU A 86 -26.53 4.75 10.33
C GLU A 86 -26.64 4.32 8.86
N VAL A 87 -27.28 3.17 8.64
CA VAL A 87 -27.50 2.59 7.31
C VAL A 87 -29.00 2.63 7.00
N GLU A 88 -29.35 3.12 5.81
CA GLU A 88 -30.71 3.16 5.28
C GLU A 88 -30.68 2.67 3.83
N ASP A 89 -31.61 1.81 3.41
CA ASP A 89 -31.66 1.22 2.06
C ASP A 89 -30.33 0.59 1.59
N SER A 90 -29.64 -0.11 2.49
CA SER A 90 -28.30 -0.69 2.26
C SER A 90 -27.21 0.34 1.91
N ARG A 91 -27.41 1.62 2.26
CA ARG A 91 -26.45 2.71 2.06
C ARG A 91 -26.15 3.41 3.37
N VAL A 92 -24.88 3.77 3.57
CA VAL A 92 -24.49 4.61 4.70
C VAL A 92 -25.12 5.99 4.54
N ARG A 93 -25.92 6.40 5.53
CA ARG A 93 -26.60 7.69 5.55
C ARG A 93 -25.81 8.71 6.34
N ARG A 94 -25.36 8.33 7.54
CA ARG A 94 -24.78 9.25 8.52
C ARG A 94 -23.80 8.51 9.44
N LEU A 95 -22.78 9.24 9.88
CA LEU A 95 -21.85 8.80 10.90
C LEU A 95 -22.04 9.71 12.12
N GLN A 96 -22.03 9.13 13.31
CA GLN A 96 -22.17 9.83 14.58
C GLN A 96 -21.04 9.44 15.53
N LEU A 97 -20.57 10.38 16.34
CA LEU A 97 -19.65 10.10 17.42
C LEU A 97 -20.44 9.47 18.58
N ALA A 98 -20.07 8.25 18.98
CA ALA A 98 -20.80 7.50 20.01
C ALA A 98 -20.07 7.50 21.37
N GLY A 99 -18.74 7.58 21.36
CA GLY A 99 -17.90 7.61 22.57
C GLY A 99 -17.06 8.88 22.69
N ARG A 100 -16.27 8.96 23.78
CA ARG A 100 -15.24 10.00 23.95
C ARG A 100 -13.94 9.54 23.28
N PRO A 101 -13.50 10.17 22.19
CA PRO A 101 -12.28 9.78 21.46
C PRO A 101 -11.05 9.76 22.38
N GLU A 102 -11.00 10.68 23.34
CA GLU A 102 -9.87 10.88 24.25
C GLU A 102 -9.67 9.74 25.25
N GLU A 103 -10.72 8.97 25.56
CA GLU A 103 -10.68 7.86 26.52
C GLU A 103 -10.48 6.50 25.83
N ALA A 104 -10.51 6.46 24.49
CA ALA A 104 -10.63 5.21 23.71
C ALA A 104 -9.29 4.61 23.25
N GLY A 105 -8.15 5.16 23.68
CA GLY A 105 -6.83 4.69 23.26
C GLY A 105 -6.66 4.76 21.73
N LEU A 106 -6.99 5.91 21.15
CA LEU A 106 -6.91 6.11 19.71
C LEU A 106 -5.47 6.26 19.23
N GLU A 107 -5.19 5.71 18.06
CA GLU A 107 -3.93 5.98 17.38
C GLU A 107 -3.92 7.41 16.80
N PRO A 108 -2.74 8.03 16.63
CA PRO A 108 -2.61 9.41 16.15
C PRO A 108 -3.32 9.67 14.80
N TYR A 109 -3.34 8.69 13.90
CA TYR A 109 -4.03 8.83 12.62
C TYR A 109 -5.55 8.70 12.75
N GLU A 110 -6.06 7.96 13.74
CA GLU A 110 -7.49 7.84 14.03
C GLU A 110 -8.03 9.14 14.60
N MET A 111 -7.27 9.80 15.48
CA MET A 111 -7.60 11.14 15.95
C MET A 111 -7.70 12.15 14.81
N VAL A 112 -6.74 12.13 13.87
CA VAL A 112 -6.77 12.98 12.68
C VAL A 112 -8.02 12.69 11.85
N LEU A 113 -8.33 11.42 11.59
CA LEU A 113 -9.52 11.00 10.84
C LEU A 113 -10.81 11.49 11.52
N LEU A 114 -10.96 11.30 12.82
CA LEU A 114 -12.14 11.73 13.57
C LEU A 114 -12.27 13.25 13.61
N SER A 115 -11.17 13.98 13.79
CA SER A 115 -11.17 15.44 13.78
C SER A 115 -11.58 16.02 12.42
N ASP A 116 -11.15 15.38 11.33
CA ASP A 116 -11.53 15.75 9.97
C ASP A 116 -12.99 15.38 9.68
N LEU A 117 -13.50 14.30 10.26
CA LEU A 117 -14.88 13.86 10.06
C LEU A 117 -15.90 14.68 10.84
N PHE A 118 -15.60 15.01 12.09
CA PHE A 118 -16.55 15.61 13.04
C PHE A 118 -16.24 17.08 13.36
N THR A 119 -15.62 17.79 12.41
CA THR A 119 -15.23 19.21 12.57
C THR A 119 -16.41 20.12 12.94
N ASP A 120 -17.57 19.91 12.31
CA ASP A 120 -18.75 20.77 12.46
C ASP A 120 -19.75 20.27 13.53
N GLY A 121 -19.40 19.20 14.26
CA GLY A 121 -20.25 18.62 15.30
C GLY A 121 -20.20 17.09 15.36
N PRO A 122 -20.94 16.47 16.30
CA PRO A 122 -20.87 15.03 16.59
C PRO A 122 -21.52 14.13 15.53
N SER A 123 -22.04 14.70 14.43
CA SER A 123 -22.74 13.97 13.38
C SER A 123 -22.39 14.54 12.01
N VAL A 124 -22.17 13.67 11.03
CA VAL A 124 -21.84 14.04 9.64
C VAL A 124 -22.57 13.10 8.68
N ASP A 125 -23.16 13.64 7.61
CA ASP A 125 -23.77 12.82 6.56
C ASP A 125 -22.67 12.11 5.73
N ALA A 126 -23.02 10.99 5.10
CA ALA A 126 -22.06 10.17 4.38
C ALA A 126 -21.36 10.89 3.22
N VAL A 127 -22.06 11.82 2.54
CA VAL A 127 -21.50 12.57 1.41
C VAL A 127 -20.47 13.57 1.90
N SER A 128 -20.79 14.31 2.96
CA SER A 128 -19.86 15.24 3.61
C SER A 128 -18.67 14.49 4.22
N ALA A 129 -18.88 13.35 4.87
CA ALA A 129 -17.82 12.50 5.40
C ALA A 129 -16.84 12.08 4.30
N ALA A 130 -17.34 11.57 3.17
CA ALA A 130 -16.50 11.18 2.03
C ALA A 130 -15.73 12.38 1.44
N ARG A 131 -16.34 13.57 1.40
CA ARG A 131 -15.68 14.79 0.93
C ARG A 131 -14.56 15.23 1.88
N ARG A 132 -14.80 15.21 3.19
CA ARG A 132 -13.81 15.58 4.23
C ARG A 132 -12.64 14.59 4.27
N ILE A 133 -12.91 13.30 4.16
CA ILE A 133 -11.85 12.28 4.03
C ILE A 133 -11.00 12.55 2.78
N ARG A 134 -11.62 12.87 1.65
CA ARG A 134 -10.90 13.18 0.41
C ARG A 134 -10.04 14.43 0.52
N SER A 135 -10.53 15.48 1.19
CA SER A 135 -9.73 16.71 1.40
C SER A 135 -8.62 16.52 2.44
N GLY A 136 -8.83 15.64 3.43
CA GLY A 136 -7.87 15.28 4.48
C GLY A 136 -6.88 14.15 4.11
N GLU A 137 -7.06 13.49 2.95
CA GLU A 137 -6.32 12.27 2.58
C GLU A 137 -4.81 12.40 2.74
N ARG A 138 -4.23 13.54 2.33
CA ARG A 138 -2.80 13.79 2.45
C ARG A 138 -2.34 13.82 3.91
N ARG A 139 -3.05 14.55 4.78
CA ARG A 139 -2.73 14.62 6.22
C ARG A 139 -2.85 13.27 6.88
N LEU A 140 -3.92 12.53 6.56
CA LEU A 140 -4.16 11.21 7.11
C LEU A 140 -3.09 10.21 6.67
N LYS A 141 -2.73 10.22 5.39
CA LYS A 141 -1.62 9.42 4.85
C LYS A 141 -0.29 9.76 5.55
N ASP A 142 0.00 11.04 5.74
CA ASP A 142 1.23 11.48 6.38
C ASP A 142 1.24 11.06 7.87
N SER A 143 0.09 11.10 8.55
CA SER A 143 -0.05 10.61 9.93
C SER A 143 0.17 9.10 10.06
N VAL A 144 -0.50 8.28 9.22
CA VAL A 144 -0.29 6.82 9.16
C VAL A 144 1.17 6.49 8.88
N ARG A 145 1.78 7.18 7.92
CA ARG A 145 3.18 6.98 7.57
C ARG A 145 4.11 7.34 8.73
N SER A 146 3.88 8.48 9.37
CA SER A 146 4.68 8.94 10.51
C SER A 146 4.62 7.93 11.65
N TRP A 147 3.42 7.44 11.96
CA TRP A 147 3.23 6.40 12.96
C TRP A 147 4.00 5.11 12.61
N LEU A 148 3.88 4.62 11.38
CA LEU A 148 4.61 3.43 10.91
C LEU A 148 6.15 3.61 10.95
N ASP A 149 6.63 4.82 10.68
CA ASP A 149 8.06 5.18 10.77
C ASP A 149 8.54 5.16 12.22
N HIS A 150 7.79 5.80 13.13
CA HIS A 150 8.07 5.81 14.56
C HIS A 150 8.06 4.42 15.19
N GLN A 151 7.15 3.55 14.77
CA GLN A 151 7.09 2.15 15.20
C GLN A 151 8.15 1.26 14.52
N GLY A 152 8.97 1.83 13.64
CA GLY A 152 10.07 1.13 13.00
C GLY A 152 9.64 0.11 11.94
N TYR A 153 8.43 0.22 11.39
CA TYR A 153 7.97 -0.62 10.27
C TYR A 153 8.53 -0.14 8.92
N LEU A 154 8.83 1.15 8.80
CA LEU A 154 9.45 1.72 7.61
C LEU A 154 10.98 1.67 7.71
N GLY A 155 11.64 1.42 6.59
CA GLY A 155 13.10 1.38 6.48
C GLY A 155 13.67 2.73 6.05
N ALA A 156 14.90 3.01 6.46
CA ALA A 156 15.62 4.21 6.07
C ALA A 156 15.74 4.33 4.54
N ARG A 157 15.44 5.52 4.01
CA ARG A 157 15.49 5.83 2.57
C ARG A 157 16.91 6.16 2.08
N ASP A 158 17.93 5.92 2.90
CA ASP A 158 19.29 6.44 2.68
C ASP A 158 19.95 5.90 1.41
N TRP A 159 19.55 4.73 0.93
CA TRP A 159 20.17 4.10 -0.23
C TRP A 159 19.62 4.59 -1.58
N SER A 160 18.45 5.25 -1.62
CA SER A 160 17.89 5.70 -2.91
C SER A 160 18.62 6.93 -3.47
N ARG A 161 19.13 7.82 -2.61
CA ARG A 161 19.83 9.05 -3.03
C ARG A 161 21.17 8.77 -3.75
N PRO A 162 22.09 7.94 -3.22
CA PRO A 162 23.32 7.63 -3.94
C PRO A 162 23.06 6.82 -5.21
N ILE A 163 22.08 5.90 -5.21
CA ILE A 163 21.74 5.11 -6.43
C ILE A 163 21.20 6.02 -7.54
N ILE A 164 20.32 6.97 -7.22
CA ILE A 164 19.81 7.96 -8.19
C ILE A 164 20.95 8.86 -8.68
N ALA A 165 21.81 9.35 -7.77
CA ALA A 165 22.94 10.21 -8.13
C ALA A 165 23.96 9.50 -9.03
N VAL A 166 24.30 8.24 -8.73
CA VAL A 166 25.20 7.42 -9.56
C VAL A 166 24.55 7.12 -10.91
N SER A 167 23.25 6.80 -10.94
CA SER A 167 22.53 6.54 -12.20
C SER A 167 22.47 7.79 -13.08
N ALA A 168 22.26 8.98 -12.49
CA ALA A 168 22.29 10.25 -13.19
C ALA A 168 23.70 10.59 -13.72
N ALA A 169 24.75 10.34 -12.92
CA ALA A 169 26.13 10.56 -13.33
C ALA A 169 26.55 9.63 -14.48
N VAL A 170 26.16 8.35 -14.42
CA VAL A 170 26.40 7.38 -15.50
C VAL A 170 25.65 7.77 -16.78
N GLY A 171 24.38 8.20 -16.66
CA GLY A 171 23.61 8.71 -17.79
C GLY A 171 24.24 9.95 -18.43
N ALA A 172 24.73 10.89 -17.62
CA ALA A 172 25.41 12.09 -18.09
C ALA A 172 26.72 11.76 -18.83
N LEU A 173 27.51 10.80 -18.32
CA LEU A 173 28.76 10.34 -18.94
C LEU A 173 28.51 9.70 -20.32
N ILE A 174 27.51 8.81 -20.42
CA ILE A 174 27.12 8.17 -21.69
C ILE A 174 26.70 9.22 -22.72
N THR A 175 25.98 10.25 -22.28
CA THR A 175 25.52 11.37 -23.14
C THR A 175 26.69 12.21 -23.64
N ALA A 176 27.64 12.54 -22.76
CA ALA A 176 28.84 13.28 -23.11
C ALA A 176 29.70 12.52 -24.13
N MET A 177 29.81 11.20 -24.01
CA MET A 177 30.53 10.34 -24.97
C MET A 177 29.83 10.27 -26.34
N GLY A 178 28.50 10.28 -26.38
CA GLY A 178 27.72 10.27 -27.63
C GLY A 178 27.85 11.56 -28.45
N LEU A 179 27.95 12.71 -27.79
CA LEU A 179 28.11 14.04 -28.40
C LEU A 179 29.42 14.23 -29.19
N TRP A 180 30.45 13.41 -28.94
CA TRP A 180 31.74 13.47 -29.64
C TRP A 180 31.75 12.75 -31.00
N SER A 181 30.68 12.06 -31.40
CA SER A 181 30.61 11.34 -32.68
C SER A 181 29.65 12.01 -33.67
N THR A 182 30.18 12.53 -34.79
CA THR A 182 29.41 13.31 -35.79
C THR A 182 28.37 12.50 -36.57
N ALA A 183 28.39 11.16 -36.51
CA ALA A 183 27.38 10.27 -37.11
C ALA A 183 26.47 9.58 -36.07
N GLY A 184 26.75 9.75 -34.77
CA GLY A 184 26.04 9.07 -33.67
C GLY A 184 25.01 9.95 -32.95
N PHE A 185 24.84 11.22 -33.35
CA PHE A 185 24.01 12.19 -32.63
C PHE A 185 22.54 11.73 -32.49
N ALA A 186 21.91 11.22 -33.54
CA ALA A 186 20.54 10.73 -33.47
C ALA A 186 20.42 9.49 -32.56
N ALA A 187 21.36 8.56 -32.62
CA ALA A 187 21.41 7.40 -31.74
C ALA A 187 21.67 7.78 -30.28
N ALA A 188 22.53 8.77 -30.04
CA ALA A 188 22.81 9.33 -28.72
C ALA A 188 21.59 10.03 -28.11
N VAL A 189 20.83 10.78 -28.91
CA VAL A 189 19.58 11.43 -28.48
C VAL A 189 18.51 10.39 -28.14
N VAL A 190 18.33 9.36 -28.97
CA VAL A 190 17.39 8.25 -28.66
C VAL A 190 17.81 7.53 -27.38
N GLN A 191 19.11 7.22 -27.22
CA GLN A 191 19.62 6.55 -26.03
C GLN A 191 19.46 7.38 -24.75
N LEU A 192 19.76 8.68 -24.81
CA LEU A 192 19.52 9.61 -23.71
C LEU A 192 18.03 9.63 -23.35
N THR A 193 17.15 9.72 -24.34
CA THR A 193 15.69 9.79 -24.13
C THR A 193 15.17 8.53 -23.45
N VAL A 194 15.59 7.34 -23.91
CA VAL A 194 15.24 6.05 -23.28
C VAL A 194 15.80 5.97 -21.86
N SER A 195 17.04 6.40 -21.64
CA SER A 195 17.67 6.36 -20.32
C SER A 195 16.95 7.28 -19.32
N VAL A 196 16.60 8.50 -19.74
CA VAL A 196 15.84 9.46 -18.93
C VAL A 196 14.44 8.92 -18.61
N ALA A 197 13.73 8.40 -19.61
CA ALA A 197 12.39 7.83 -19.42
C ALA A 197 12.41 6.62 -18.45
N LEU A 198 13.45 5.78 -18.51
CA LEU A 198 13.63 4.66 -17.59
C LEU A 198 13.96 5.12 -16.16
N ILE A 199 14.80 6.14 -16.00
CA ILE A 199 15.11 6.75 -14.70
C ILE A 199 13.85 7.36 -14.10
N GLU A 200 13.08 8.10 -14.88
CA GLU A 200 11.82 8.71 -14.43
C GLU A 200 10.79 7.64 -14.04
N TYR A 201 10.60 6.63 -14.89
CA TYR A 201 9.73 5.49 -14.59
C TYR A 201 10.13 4.80 -13.27
N PHE A 202 11.42 4.57 -13.05
CA PHE A 202 11.90 3.95 -11.82
C PHE A 202 11.77 4.86 -10.61
N TYR A 203 12.05 6.16 -10.72
CA TYR A 203 11.84 7.13 -9.65
C TYR A 203 10.38 7.16 -9.20
N ILE A 204 9.45 7.14 -10.15
CA ILE A 204 8.01 7.04 -9.90
C ILE A 204 7.71 5.70 -9.23
N ALA A 205 8.14 4.56 -9.80
CA ALA A 205 7.87 3.23 -9.27
C ALA A 205 8.45 3.00 -7.86
N ALA A 206 9.67 3.50 -7.59
CA ALA A 206 10.35 3.41 -6.30
C ALA A 206 9.76 4.35 -5.24
N THR A 207 9.03 5.39 -5.66
CA THR A 207 8.28 6.26 -4.74
C THR A 207 6.90 5.67 -4.41
N TRP A 208 6.40 4.71 -5.20
CA TRP A 208 5.06 4.15 -5.02
C TRP A 208 4.93 3.12 -3.91
N ARG A 209 6.03 2.46 -3.49
CA ARG A 209 6.01 1.51 -2.36
C ARG A 209 6.90 2.00 -1.21
N PRO A 210 6.44 1.84 0.05
CA PRO A 210 7.25 2.13 1.21
C PRO A 210 8.43 1.17 1.25
N ILE A 211 9.60 1.70 1.60
CA ILE A 211 10.74 0.86 1.97
C ILE A 211 10.40 0.30 3.35
N LEU A 212 10.38 -1.02 3.47
CA LEU A 212 10.02 -1.70 4.70
C LEU A 212 11.28 -2.12 5.47
N SER A 213 11.28 -1.87 6.78
CA SER A 213 12.28 -2.43 7.68
C SER A 213 12.11 -3.95 7.79
N ARG A 214 13.01 -4.64 8.49
CA ARG A 214 12.81 -6.07 8.80
C ARG A 214 11.48 -6.33 9.52
N ARG A 215 11.11 -5.46 10.47
CA ARG A 215 9.83 -5.52 11.19
C ARG A 215 8.64 -5.29 10.24
N GLY A 216 8.73 -4.31 9.33
CA GLY A 216 7.73 -4.07 8.29
C GLY A 216 7.56 -5.25 7.33
N GLN A 217 8.65 -5.91 6.98
CA GLN A 217 8.64 -7.08 6.12
C GLN A 217 7.96 -8.28 6.81
N GLU A 218 8.23 -8.50 8.09
CA GLU A 218 7.57 -9.52 8.91
C GLU A 218 6.07 -9.24 9.09
N ALA A 219 5.71 -7.98 9.35
CA ALA A 219 4.31 -7.54 9.43
C ALA A 219 3.55 -7.78 8.11
N VAL A 220 4.12 -7.40 6.97
CA VAL A 220 3.52 -7.66 5.65
C VAL A 220 3.39 -9.15 5.40
N TRP A 221 4.37 -9.97 5.81
CA TRP A 221 4.29 -11.42 5.67
C TRP A 221 3.11 -12.00 6.47
N HIS A 222 2.95 -11.57 7.72
CA HIS A 222 1.83 -11.97 8.58
C HIS A 222 0.48 -11.54 7.99
N LEU A 223 0.38 -10.29 7.49
CA LEU A 223 -0.79 -9.78 6.79
C LEU A 223 -1.14 -10.61 5.53
N LEU A 224 -0.14 -11.06 4.77
CA LEU A 224 -0.37 -11.92 3.60
C LEU A 224 -0.84 -13.33 4.02
N GLY A 225 -0.32 -13.85 5.12
CA GLY A 225 -0.80 -15.11 5.70
C GLY A 225 -2.25 -15.00 6.16
N TYR A 226 -2.60 -13.89 6.80
CA TYR A 226 -3.95 -13.61 7.25
C TYR A 226 -4.94 -13.43 6.09
N ARG A 227 -4.52 -12.75 5.02
CA ARG A 227 -5.28 -12.70 3.77
C ARG A 227 -5.58 -14.11 3.23
N ARG A 228 -4.59 -15.00 3.25
CA ARG A 228 -4.74 -16.39 2.77
C ARG A 228 -5.75 -17.17 3.61
N TYR A 229 -5.79 -16.93 4.92
CA TYR A 229 -6.83 -17.46 5.81
C TYR A 229 -8.22 -16.93 5.43
N LEU A 230 -8.37 -15.62 5.28
CA LEU A 230 -9.66 -15.00 4.89
C LEU A 230 -10.18 -15.54 3.55
N GLU A 231 -9.31 -15.68 2.55
CA GLU A 231 -9.65 -16.27 1.24
C GLU A 231 -10.01 -17.77 1.36
N ALA A 232 -9.36 -18.51 2.27
CA ALA A 232 -9.68 -19.91 2.53
C ALA A 232 -11.06 -20.09 3.20
N VAL A 233 -11.39 -19.22 4.16
CA VAL A 233 -12.71 -19.15 4.80
C VAL A 233 -13.80 -18.77 3.80
N GLU A 234 -13.54 -17.79 2.92
CA GLU A 234 -14.49 -17.39 1.87
C GLU A 234 -14.78 -18.55 0.91
N SER A 235 -13.74 -19.25 0.45
CA SER A 235 -13.88 -20.37 -0.48
C SER A 235 -14.51 -21.64 0.12
N GLY A 236 -14.91 -21.63 1.40
CA GLY A 236 -15.52 -22.77 2.09
C GLY A 236 -14.54 -23.93 2.36
N ARG A 237 -13.24 -23.71 2.17
CA ARG A 237 -12.18 -24.70 2.46
C ARG A 237 -11.92 -24.89 3.96
N ILE A 238 -12.26 -23.87 4.75
CA ILE A 238 -12.23 -23.92 6.22
C ILE A 238 -13.68 -23.83 6.69
N ARG A 239 -14.16 -24.85 7.41
CA ARG A 239 -15.48 -24.82 8.04
C ARG A 239 -15.40 -23.96 9.29
N TRP A 240 -16.25 -22.95 9.31
CA TRP A 240 -16.57 -22.13 10.48
C TRP A 240 -17.26 -23.03 11.53
N THR A 241 -16.89 -22.91 12.81
CA THR A 241 -17.50 -23.64 13.95
C THR A 241 -18.09 -22.65 14.95
N GLU A 242 -19.42 -22.59 14.98
CA GLU A 242 -20.29 -21.52 15.54
C GLU A 242 -19.96 -21.02 16.96
N GLU A 243 -19.35 -21.81 17.84
CA GLU A 243 -19.11 -21.43 19.24
C GLU A 243 -17.88 -20.52 19.48
N ARG A 244 -16.92 -20.43 18.55
CA ARG A 244 -15.75 -19.52 18.63
C ARG A 244 -15.91 -18.22 17.83
N ASP A 245 -17.06 -18.06 17.21
CA ASP A 245 -17.09 -17.58 15.83
C ASP A 245 -17.69 -16.17 15.71
N ALA A 246 -18.68 -15.80 16.52
CA ALA A 246 -19.25 -14.44 16.51
C ALA A 246 -18.20 -13.35 16.86
N ALA A 247 -17.46 -13.53 17.97
CA ALA A 247 -16.40 -12.60 18.38
C ALA A 247 -15.24 -12.53 17.37
N GLY A 248 -14.96 -13.65 16.69
CA GLY A 248 -14.01 -13.71 15.59
C GLY A 248 -14.50 -12.91 14.38
N LEU A 249 -15.77 -13.07 13.97
CA LEU A 249 -16.34 -12.37 12.82
C LEU A 249 -16.25 -10.83 12.94
N HIS A 250 -16.47 -10.31 14.15
CA HIS A 250 -16.28 -8.88 14.44
C HIS A 250 -14.83 -8.45 14.19
N ARG A 251 -13.84 -9.21 14.65
CA ARG A 251 -12.40 -8.90 14.42
C ARG A 251 -11.97 -9.10 12.97
N LEU A 252 -12.57 -10.05 12.25
CA LEU A 252 -12.22 -10.38 10.86
C LEU A 252 -12.75 -9.35 9.85
N SER A 253 -13.84 -8.66 10.20
CA SER A 253 -14.59 -7.76 9.32
C SER A 253 -13.81 -6.60 8.71
N PRO A 254 -13.11 -5.75 9.50
CA PRO A 254 -12.38 -4.61 8.93
C PRO A 254 -11.36 -5.04 7.87
N TYR A 255 -10.58 -6.07 8.15
CA TYR A 255 -9.54 -6.52 7.23
C TYR A 255 -10.11 -7.18 5.98
N ALA A 256 -11.25 -7.89 6.07
CA ALA A 256 -11.93 -8.41 4.88
C ALA A 256 -12.33 -7.27 3.92
N VAL A 257 -12.83 -6.15 4.46
CA VAL A 257 -13.12 -4.93 3.68
C VAL A 257 -11.85 -4.31 3.10
N MET A 258 -10.77 -4.22 3.90
CA MET A 258 -9.48 -3.71 3.45
C MET A 258 -8.91 -4.53 2.28
N TYR A 259 -8.99 -5.86 2.34
CA TYR A 259 -8.56 -6.75 1.26
C TYR A 259 -9.51 -6.76 0.06
N GLY A 260 -10.80 -6.43 0.27
CA GLY A 260 -11.84 -6.42 -0.77
C GLY A 260 -12.48 -7.79 -0.99
N ILE A 261 -12.53 -8.63 0.05
CA ILE A 261 -13.11 -9.99 0.04
C ILE A 261 -14.66 -9.89 0.30
N THR A 262 -15.26 -8.76 -0.05
CA THR A 262 -16.47 -8.22 0.60
C THR A 262 -17.82 -8.92 0.34
N PRO A 263 -18.12 -9.60 -0.79
CA PRO A 263 -19.51 -9.97 -1.10
C PRO A 263 -20.15 -10.91 -0.07
N VAL A 264 -19.40 -11.88 0.46
CA VAL A 264 -19.92 -12.89 1.40
C VAL A 264 -19.81 -12.41 2.86
N TRP A 265 -18.79 -11.63 3.18
CA TRP A 265 -18.57 -11.15 4.54
C TRP A 265 -19.60 -10.10 4.97
N ALA A 266 -20.08 -9.26 4.05
CA ALA A 266 -21.16 -8.30 4.33
C ALA A 266 -22.45 -9.00 4.79
N THR A 267 -22.86 -10.08 4.11
CA THR A 267 -24.06 -10.87 4.49
C THR A 267 -23.87 -11.57 5.84
N ARG A 268 -22.69 -12.13 6.11
CA ARG A 268 -22.40 -12.80 7.39
C ARG A 268 -22.34 -11.82 8.56
N LEU A 269 -21.79 -10.62 8.35
CA LEU A 269 -21.78 -9.55 9.35
C LEU A 269 -23.18 -9.04 9.65
N GLN A 270 -24.02 -8.91 8.62
CA GLN A 270 -25.41 -8.53 8.77
C GLN A 270 -26.16 -9.55 9.64
N GLN A 271 -26.01 -10.85 9.37
CA GLN A 271 -26.64 -11.92 10.15
C GLN A 271 -26.20 -11.92 11.62
N VAL A 272 -24.90 -11.75 11.90
CA VAL A 272 -24.40 -11.70 13.29
C VAL A 272 -24.82 -10.42 14.00
N THR A 273 -24.85 -9.29 13.29
CA THR A 273 -25.29 -8.01 13.87
C THR A 273 -26.79 -8.02 14.16
N GLU A 274 -27.61 -8.61 13.29
CA GLU A 274 -29.06 -8.81 13.51
C GLU A 274 -29.32 -9.73 14.71
N ALA A 275 -28.54 -10.80 14.86
CA ALA A 275 -28.63 -11.70 16.02
C ALA A 275 -28.25 -11.02 17.34
N LEU A 276 -27.19 -10.20 17.35
CA LEU A 276 -26.72 -9.53 18.56
C LEU A 276 -27.55 -8.30 18.96
N ILE A 277 -28.17 -7.62 18.00
CA ILE A 277 -29.06 -6.48 18.26
C ILE A 277 -30.47 -6.98 18.65
N GLY A 278 -30.89 -8.15 18.18
CA GLY A 278 -32.16 -8.78 18.54
C GLY A 278 -32.30 -9.17 20.01
N ASP A 279 -31.18 -9.42 20.70
CA ASP A 279 -31.17 -9.79 22.14
C ASP A 279 -31.14 -8.58 23.09
N ILE A 280 -31.17 -7.34 22.58
CA ILE A 280 -31.13 -6.09 23.39
C ILE A 280 -32.46 -5.30 23.31
N VAL A 281 -33.55 -5.91 22.84
CA VAL A 281 -34.92 -5.37 22.95
C VAL A 281 -35.79 -6.32 23.76
#